data_AF-A0A5P2BE07-F1
#
_entry.id   AF-A0A5P2BE07-F1
#
_cell.length_a   1.000
_cell.length_b   1.000
_cell.length_c   1.000
_cell.angle_alpha   90.00
_cell.angle_beta   90.00
_cell.angle_gamma   90.00
#
_symmetry.space_group_name_H-M   'P 1'
#
loop_
_entity.id
_entity.type
_entity.pdbx_description
1 polymer ?
#
loop_
_entity_poly.entity_id
_entity_poly.type
_entity_poly.pdbx_seq_one_letter_code
_entity_poly.pdbx_strand_id
1 'polypeptide(L)'
;MRLGVLDVGSNTVHLLVVDAHPGARPLPAHSHKADLRLAQLLDPAGAIGPEGVDRLVTVVREAMVAAEDKGVEEVLPFATSAVREASNADAVLARVKDETGVDLRVLTGEEEARLTFLAARRWFGWSAGKLLVLDIGGGSLEIAYGMDEEPDAAASLPLGAGRLTAAWLPTDPPDPADVKALRRHVRAQIARTVGEFSRLGAPDHIVATSKTFKQLARLAGAARSADGLYVQRELKRKSLEDWVPQLAAMTTQERSELPGVSEGRAGQLLAGALVAEGAMDLFGVETLEICPWALREGVILRKLDHLPAS
;
A
#
# COMPACT_ATOMS: atom_id res chain seq x y z
N MET A 1 -10.62 -17.04 -17.81
CA MET A 1 -9.97 -16.00 -18.65
C MET A 1 -8.68 -15.56 -18.00
N ARG A 2 -7.73 -15.01 -18.76
CA ARG A 2 -6.58 -14.33 -18.17
C ARG A 2 -6.91 -12.87 -17.88
N LEU A 3 -6.80 -12.48 -16.61
CA LEU A 3 -7.08 -11.13 -16.13
C LEU A 3 -5.78 -10.45 -15.74
N GLY A 4 -5.54 -9.26 -16.27
CA GLY A 4 -4.47 -8.36 -15.86
C GLY A 4 -4.98 -7.35 -14.83
N VAL A 5 -4.20 -7.05 -13.81
CA VAL A 5 -4.47 -5.96 -12.87
C VAL A 5 -3.28 -5.01 -12.88
N LEU A 6 -3.52 -3.79 -13.36
CA LEU A 6 -2.50 -2.77 -13.53
C LEU A 6 -2.67 -1.69 -12.45
N ASP A 7 -1.81 -1.76 -11.44
CA ASP A 7 -1.78 -0.88 -10.27
C ASP A 7 -0.74 0.23 -10.48
N VAL A 8 -1.21 1.46 -10.72
CA VAL A 8 -0.38 2.67 -10.81
C VAL A 8 -0.30 3.32 -9.42
N GLY A 9 0.75 2.96 -8.69
CA GLY A 9 1.07 3.49 -7.37
C GLY A 9 1.99 4.72 -7.39
N SER A 10 2.19 5.32 -6.22
CA SER A 10 3.12 6.46 -6.06
C SER A 10 4.58 6.14 -6.38
N ASN A 11 4.99 4.89 -6.18
CA ASN A 11 6.39 4.47 -6.35
C ASN A 11 6.60 3.57 -7.57
N THR A 12 5.58 2.80 -7.96
CA THR A 12 5.73 1.68 -8.90
C THR A 12 4.47 1.48 -9.69
N VAL A 13 4.60 1.03 -10.94
CA VAL A 13 3.51 0.40 -11.68
C VAL A 13 3.67 -1.11 -11.58
N HIS A 14 2.58 -1.82 -11.31
CA HIS A 14 2.61 -3.26 -11.14
C HIS A 14 1.47 -3.90 -11.94
N LEU A 15 1.83 -4.72 -12.92
CA LEU A 15 0.92 -5.63 -13.59
C LEU A 15 0.97 -7.01 -12.93
N LEU A 16 -0.17 -7.50 -12.45
CA LEU A 16 -0.35 -8.90 -12.09
C LEU A 16 -1.24 -9.58 -13.14
N VAL A 17 -0.88 -10.79 -13.53
CA VAL A 17 -1.72 -11.64 -14.39
C VAL A 17 -2.19 -12.84 -13.59
N VAL A 18 -3.50 -13.06 -13.56
CA VAL A 18 -4.13 -14.20 -12.89
C VAL A 18 -4.99 -15.00 -13.86
N ASP A 19 -5.10 -16.30 -13.59
CA ASP A 19 -6.10 -17.15 -14.22
C ASP A 19 -7.43 -16.96 -13.47
N ALA A 20 -8.32 -16.15 -14.03
CA ALA A 20 -9.57 -15.73 -13.42
C ALA A 20 -10.74 -16.64 -13.82
N HIS A 21 -11.42 -17.17 -12.81
CA HIS A 21 -12.70 -17.86 -12.91
C HIS A 21 -13.46 -17.74 -11.57
N PRO A 22 -14.79 -17.94 -11.53
CA PRO A 22 -15.55 -17.94 -10.27
C PRO A 22 -14.92 -18.88 -9.23
N GLY A 23 -14.76 -18.38 -8.00
CA GLY A 23 -14.13 -19.12 -6.90
C GLY A 23 -12.60 -19.28 -6.96
N ALA A 24 -11.92 -18.72 -7.96
CA ALA A 24 -10.46 -18.74 -8.05
C ALA A 24 -9.80 -17.99 -6.89
N ARG A 25 -8.60 -18.42 -6.50
CA ARG A 25 -7.73 -17.66 -5.62
C ARG A 25 -7.04 -16.55 -6.43
N PRO A 26 -6.83 -15.34 -5.89
CA PRO A 26 -6.16 -14.23 -6.56
C PRO A 26 -4.62 -14.41 -6.59
N LEU A 27 -4.15 -15.59 -7.02
CA LEU A 27 -2.71 -15.89 -7.08
C LEU A 27 -2.14 -15.52 -8.45
N PRO A 28 -1.06 -14.73 -8.52
CA PRO A 28 -0.47 -14.33 -9.79
C PRO A 28 0.19 -15.51 -10.49
N ALA A 29 -0.17 -15.73 -11.75
CA ALA A 29 0.55 -16.58 -12.68
C ALA A 29 1.78 -15.85 -13.26
N HIS A 30 1.70 -14.52 -13.38
CA HIS A 30 2.80 -13.67 -13.81
C HIS A 30 2.74 -12.30 -13.12
N SER A 31 3.90 -11.64 -13.00
CA SER A 31 4.01 -10.28 -12.48
C SER A 31 5.05 -9.49 -13.26
N HIS A 32 4.72 -8.28 -13.68
CA HIS A 32 5.64 -7.32 -14.27
C HIS A 32 5.61 -6.03 -13.44
N LYS A 33 6.78 -5.55 -13.02
CA LYS A 33 6.89 -4.39 -12.14
C LYS A 33 7.94 -3.43 -12.68
N ALA A 34 7.56 -2.16 -12.75
CA ALA A 34 8.44 -1.05 -13.10
C ALA A 34 8.43 0.02 -12.00
N ASP A 35 9.59 0.63 -11.79
CA ASP A 35 9.73 1.75 -10.85
C ASP A 35 9.32 3.04 -11.54
N LEU A 36 8.51 3.84 -10.84
CA LEU A 36 7.92 5.07 -11.36
C LEU A 36 8.31 6.29 -10.54
N ARG A 37 8.24 6.18 -9.20
CA ARG A 37 8.56 7.26 -8.23
C ARG A 37 7.82 8.58 -8.52
N LEU A 38 6.57 8.52 -8.99
CA LEU A 38 5.74 9.70 -9.30
C LEU A 38 5.69 10.73 -8.17
N ALA A 39 5.67 10.29 -6.91
CA ALA A 39 5.65 11.21 -5.76
C ALA A 39 6.86 12.16 -5.70
N GLN A 40 7.99 11.79 -6.31
CA GLN A 40 9.21 12.61 -6.41
C GLN A 40 9.19 13.55 -7.63
N LEU A 41 8.22 13.36 -8.53
CA LEU A 41 8.07 14.10 -9.79
C LEU A 41 6.89 15.09 -9.73
N LEU A 42 6.35 15.31 -8.53
CA LEU A 42 5.38 16.37 -8.26
C LEU A 42 6.11 17.69 -8.07
N ASP A 43 5.62 18.74 -8.71
CA ASP A 43 6.10 20.10 -8.53
C ASP A 43 5.56 20.71 -7.21
N PRO A 44 6.00 21.94 -6.83
CA PRO A 44 5.51 22.60 -5.62
C PRO A 44 3.99 22.88 -5.61
N ALA A 45 3.34 22.89 -6.77
CA ALA A 45 1.89 23.03 -6.92
C ALA A 45 1.16 21.67 -6.92
N GLY A 46 1.88 20.57 -6.68
CA GLY A 46 1.35 19.22 -6.68
C GLY A 46 0.99 18.70 -8.07
N ALA A 47 1.52 19.30 -9.14
CA ALA A 47 1.30 18.81 -10.51
C ALA A 47 2.36 17.77 -10.88
N ILE A 48 1.97 16.74 -11.63
CA ILE A 48 2.93 15.80 -12.23
C ILE A 48 3.60 16.51 -13.40
N GLY A 49 4.92 16.71 -13.30
CA GLY A 49 5.71 17.37 -14.35
C GLY A 49 5.77 16.56 -15.65
N PRO A 50 6.17 17.18 -16.78
CA PRO A 50 6.19 16.51 -18.09
C PRO A 50 6.97 15.19 -18.11
N GLU A 51 8.13 15.15 -17.46
CA GLU A 51 8.95 13.94 -17.31
C GLU A 51 8.20 12.82 -16.58
N GLY A 52 7.44 13.16 -15.54
CA GLY A 52 6.62 12.19 -14.79
C GLY A 52 5.49 11.62 -15.64
N VAL A 53 4.87 12.45 -16.49
CA VAL A 53 3.83 11.99 -17.42
C VAL A 53 4.43 11.10 -18.51
N ASP A 54 5.54 11.49 -19.13
CA ASP A 54 6.22 10.70 -20.17
C ASP A 54 6.66 9.33 -19.65
N ARG A 55 7.17 9.30 -18.41
CA ARG A 55 7.55 8.06 -17.72
C ARG A 55 6.33 7.20 -17.42
N LEU A 56 5.24 7.79 -16.94
CA LEU A 56 4.00 7.05 -16.67
C LEU A 56 3.46 6.41 -17.96
N VAL A 57 3.39 7.16 -19.06
CA VAL A 57 2.95 6.65 -20.37
C VAL A 57 3.84 5.50 -20.83
N THR A 58 5.16 5.67 -20.76
CA THR A 58 6.13 4.63 -21.15
C THR A 58 5.91 3.34 -20.36
N VAL A 59 5.81 3.44 -19.03
CA VAL A 59 5.67 2.28 -18.15
C VAL A 59 4.29 1.60 -18.34
N VAL A 60 3.22 2.36 -18.55
CA VAL A 60 1.91 1.79 -18.86
C VAL A 60 1.96 1.04 -20.19
N ARG A 61 2.62 1.59 -21.22
CA ARG A 61 2.80 0.92 -22.51
C ARG A 61 3.58 -0.39 -22.38
N GLU A 62 4.69 -0.39 -21.64
CA GLU A 62 5.46 -1.60 -21.35
C GLU A 62 4.63 -2.67 -20.63
N ALA A 63 3.81 -2.26 -19.66
CA ALA A 63 2.91 -3.17 -18.97
C ALA A 63 1.85 -3.75 -19.91
N MET A 64 1.29 -2.96 -20.84
CA MET A 64 0.33 -3.47 -21.82
C MET A 64 0.95 -4.48 -22.78
N VAL A 65 2.18 -4.24 -23.26
CA VAL A 65 2.92 -5.24 -24.05
C VAL A 65 3.12 -6.52 -23.26
N ALA A 66 3.51 -6.41 -21.98
CA ALA A 66 3.65 -7.58 -21.11
C ALA A 66 2.31 -8.31 -20.86
N ALA A 67 1.18 -7.60 -20.82
CA ALA A 67 -0.14 -8.20 -20.70
C ALA A 67 -0.52 -8.98 -21.97
N GLU A 68 -0.30 -8.39 -23.14
CA GLU A 68 -0.53 -9.03 -24.45
C GLU A 68 0.32 -10.29 -24.63
N ASP A 69 1.61 -10.23 -24.29
CA ASP A 69 2.54 -11.37 -24.34
C ASP A 69 2.09 -12.53 -23.42
N LYS A 70 1.30 -12.23 -22.38
CA LYS A 70 0.71 -13.24 -21.50
C LYS A 70 -0.71 -13.59 -21.86
N GLY A 71 -1.23 -13.12 -23.00
CA GLY A 71 -2.58 -13.44 -23.45
C GLY A 71 -3.66 -12.97 -22.47
N VAL A 72 -3.43 -11.84 -21.82
CA VAL A 72 -4.45 -11.19 -20.98
C VAL A 72 -5.63 -10.78 -21.86
N GLU A 73 -6.83 -11.22 -21.49
CA GLU A 73 -8.07 -10.93 -22.21
C GLU A 73 -8.71 -9.62 -21.74
N GLU A 74 -8.52 -9.28 -20.47
CA GLU A 74 -9.03 -8.04 -19.87
C GLU A 74 -8.00 -7.49 -18.88
N VAL A 75 -7.77 -6.18 -18.90
CA VAL A 75 -6.95 -5.48 -17.91
C VAL A 75 -7.85 -4.62 -17.04
N LEU A 76 -7.61 -4.64 -15.72
CA LEU A 76 -8.19 -3.74 -14.73
C LEU A 76 -7.15 -2.70 -14.33
N PRO A 77 -7.07 -1.57 -15.04
CA PRO A 77 -6.14 -0.50 -14.74
C PRO A 77 -6.72 0.44 -13.68
N PHE A 78 -5.92 0.76 -12.66
CA PHE A 78 -6.28 1.76 -11.69
C PHE A 78 -5.08 2.55 -11.19
N ALA A 79 -5.34 3.77 -10.71
CA ALA A 79 -4.35 4.64 -10.11
C ALA A 79 -4.76 5.05 -8.70
N THR A 80 -3.75 5.24 -7.85
CA THR A 80 -3.92 5.52 -6.41
C THR A 80 -3.42 6.92 -6.04
N SER A 81 -2.97 7.11 -4.80
CA SER A 81 -2.66 8.39 -4.18
C SER A 81 -1.86 9.40 -5.02
N ALA A 82 -0.84 8.99 -5.79
CA ALA A 82 -0.03 9.95 -6.54
C ALA A 82 -0.78 10.62 -7.70
N VAL A 83 -1.60 9.84 -8.43
CA VAL A 83 -2.40 10.40 -9.53
C VAL A 83 -3.65 11.08 -8.98
N ARG A 84 -4.30 10.48 -7.97
CA ARG A 84 -5.48 11.06 -7.31
C ARG A 84 -5.26 12.47 -6.81
N GLU A 85 -4.09 12.75 -6.26
CA GLU A 85 -3.79 14.02 -5.60
C GLU A 85 -3.09 15.03 -6.50
N ALA A 86 -2.75 14.63 -7.73
CA ALA A 86 -2.10 15.53 -8.67
C ALA A 86 -3.05 16.67 -9.08
N SER A 87 -2.61 17.91 -9.01
CA SER A 87 -3.43 19.07 -9.39
C SER A 87 -3.78 19.11 -10.88
N ASN A 88 -3.05 18.35 -11.71
CA ASN A 88 -3.28 18.14 -13.13
C ASN A 88 -3.72 16.71 -13.49
N ALA A 89 -4.34 15.97 -12.56
CA ALA A 89 -4.72 14.57 -12.73
C ALA A 89 -5.50 14.31 -14.04
N ASP A 90 -6.52 15.12 -14.35
CA ASP A 90 -7.35 14.94 -15.55
C ASP A 90 -6.53 15.00 -16.85
N ALA A 91 -5.57 15.93 -16.93
CA ALA A 91 -4.69 16.06 -18.09
C ALA A 91 -3.73 14.88 -18.21
N VAL A 92 -3.23 14.37 -17.09
CA VAL A 92 -2.36 13.18 -17.05
C VAL A 92 -3.14 11.94 -17.51
N LEU A 93 -4.35 11.74 -16.99
CA LEU A 93 -5.21 10.60 -17.33
C LEU A 93 -5.62 10.63 -18.81
N ALA A 94 -6.01 11.80 -19.32
CA ALA A 94 -6.32 11.99 -20.74
C ALA A 94 -5.12 11.60 -21.62
N ARG A 95 -3.92 12.09 -21.28
CA ARG A 95 -2.72 11.78 -22.04
C ARG A 95 -2.35 10.29 -22.01
N VAL A 96 -2.48 9.62 -20.85
CA VAL A 96 -2.28 8.17 -20.77
C VAL A 96 -3.27 7.43 -21.66
N LYS A 97 -4.55 7.80 -21.62
CA LYS A 97 -5.59 7.19 -22.45
C LYS A 97 -5.32 7.40 -23.94
N ASP A 98 -4.96 8.62 -24.34
CA ASP A 98 -4.68 8.95 -25.75
C ASP A 98 -3.45 8.22 -26.29
N GLU A 99 -2.39 8.07 -25.48
CA GLU A 99 -1.12 7.48 -25.92
C GLU A 99 -0.99 5.96 -25.71
N THR A 100 -1.85 5.36 -24.91
CA THR A 100 -1.78 3.92 -24.56
C THR A 100 -3.10 3.17 -24.74
N GLY A 101 -4.22 3.86 -24.92
CA GLY A 101 -5.55 3.27 -24.93
C GLY A 101 -6.07 2.84 -23.55
N VAL A 102 -5.27 3.00 -22.48
CA VAL A 102 -5.62 2.56 -21.13
C VAL A 102 -6.39 3.65 -20.38
N ASP A 103 -7.62 3.33 -19.99
CA ASP A 103 -8.45 4.20 -19.15
C ASP A 103 -8.17 3.92 -17.66
N LEU A 104 -7.27 4.70 -17.05
CA LEU A 104 -6.90 4.53 -15.65
C LEU A 104 -8.02 5.01 -14.72
N ARG A 105 -8.70 4.08 -14.05
CA ARG A 105 -9.65 4.44 -12.98
C ARG A 105 -8.90 4.94 -11.76
N VAL A 106 -9.13 6.18 -11.35
CA VAL A 106 -8.62 6.69 -10.07
C VAL A 106 -9.50 6.16 -8.93
N LEU A 107 -8.89 5.44 -8.00
CA LEU A 107 -9.57 5.02 -6.78
C LEU A 107 -9.55 6.15 -5.76
N THR A 108 -10.67 6.38 -5.08
CA THR A 108 -10.69 7.15 -3.84
C THR A 108 -9.93 6.40 -2.76
N GLY A 109 -9.43 7.12 -1.75
CA GLY A 109 -8.75 6.47 -0.63
C GLY A 109 -9.66 5.52 0.15
N GLU A 110 -10.96 5.81 0.23
CA GLU A 110 -11.94 4.94 0.89
C GLU A 110 -12.19 3.65 0.09
N GLU A 111 -12.22 3.71 -1.24
CA GLU A 111 -12.26 2.52 -2.10
C GLU A 111 -10.99 1.66 -1.95
N GLU A 112 -9.81 2.27 -1.86
CA GLU A 112 -8.56 1.55 -1.60
C GLU A 112 -8.59 0.80 -0.26
N ALA A 113 -9.06 1.47 0.80
CA ALA A 113 -9.21 0.87 2.12
C ALA A 113 -10.21 -0.30 2.09
N ARG A 114 -11.35 -0.16 1.42
CA ARG A 114 -12.36 -1.21 1.26
C ARG A 114 -11.85 -2.42 0.49
N LEU A 115 -11.17 -2.21 -0.64
CA LEU A 115 -10.63 -3.30 -1.45
C LEU A 115 -9.50 -4.02 -0.71
N THR A 116 -8.64 -3.29 -0.01
CA THR A 116 -7.59 -3.87 0.82
C THR A 116 -8.17 -4.68 1.99
N PHE A 117 -9.24 -4.18 2.60
CA PHE A 117 -10.00 -4.91 3.61
C PHE A 117 -10.62 -6.20 3.06
N LEU A 118 -11.28 -6.15 1.90
CA LEU A 118 -11.84 -7.33 1.24
C LEU A 118 -10.79 -8.42 1.04
N ALA A 119 -9.58 -8.04 0.61
CA ALA A 119 -8.46 -8.96 0.43
C ALA A 119 -8.08 -9.66 1.75
N ALA A 120 -7.90 -8.89 2.82
CA ALA A 120 -7.60 -9.44 4.15
C ALA A 120 -8.76 -10.28 4.69
N ARG A 121 -10.01 -9.83 4.52
CA ARG A 121 -11.20 -10.55 4.97
C ARG A 121 -11.31 -11.92 4.31
N ARG A 122 -11.08 -12.01 3.00
CA ARG A 122 -11.11 -13.27 2.24
C ARG A 122 -9.92 -14.18 2.55
N TRP A 123 -8.78 -13.63 2.95
CA TRP A 123 -7.63 -14.42 3.38
C TRP A 123 -7.89 -15.14 4.72
N PHE A 124 -8.39 -14.41 5.72
CA PHE A 124 -8.62 -14.97 7.06
C PHE A 124 -9.97 -15.66 7.24
N GLY A 125 -10.93 -15.40 6.35
CA GLY A 125 -12.31 -15.89 6.47
C GLY A 125 -13.06 -15.29 7.67
N TRP A 126 -14.34 -15.64 7.81
CA TRP A 126 -15.22 -15.09 8.86
C TRP A 126 -14.84 -15.52 10.28
N SER A 127 -14.07 -16.60 10.44
CA SER A 127 -13.61 -17.06 11.76
C SER A 127 -12.70 -16.06 12.47
N ALA A 128 -12.15 -15.07 11.74
CA ALA A 128 -11.36 -13.99 12.33
C ALA A 128 -12.21 -12.89 12.99
N GLY A 129 -13.55 -13.02 13.02
CA GLY A 129 -14.43 -12.08 13.72
C GLY A 129 -14.32 -10.65 13.18
N LYS A 130 -14.45 -9.66 14.05
CA LYS A 130 -14.26 -8.25 13.71
C LYS A 130 -12.79 -7.99 13.37
N LEU A 131 -12.55 -7.58 12.14
CA LEU A 131 -11.22 -7.39 11.58
C LEU A 131 -10.88 -5.90 11.57
N LEU A 132 -9.69 -5.53 12.07
CA LEU A 132 -9.07 -4.22 11.81
C LEU A 132 -7.91 -4.42 10.83
N VAL A 133 -7.89 -3.66 9.74
CA VAL A 133 -6.87 -3.72 8.68
C VAL A 133 -6.15 -2.39 8.58
N LEU A 134 -4.81 -2.44 8.58
CA LEU A 134 -3.92 -1.30 8.36
C LEU A 134 -3.03 -1.55 7.12
N ASP A 135 -2.97 -0.61 6.17
CA ASP A 135 -2.04 -0.65 5.03
C ASP A 135 -1.26 0.66 4.95
N ILE A 136 0.08 0.59 4.99
CA ILE A 136 0.93 1.77 4.77
C ILE A 136 1.51 1.72 3.36
N GLY A 137 0.88 2.47 2.46
CA GLY A 137 1.35 2.71 1.11
C GLY A 137 2.49 3.73 1.02
N GLY A 138 2.78 4.15 -0.21
CA GLY A 138 3.73 5.24 -0.47
C GLY A 138 3.14 6.62 -0.21
N GLY A 139 1.86 6.82 -0.55
CA GLY A 139 1.15 8.08 -0.36
C GLY A 139 0.22 8.12 0.84
N SER A 140 -0.42 7.00 1.19
CA SER A 140 -1.43 6.98 2.26
C SER A 140 -1.25 5.86 3.28
N LEU A 141 -2.00 5.98 4.38
CA LEU A 141 -2.33 4.93 5.33
C LEU A 141 -3.82 4.63 5.18
N GLU A 142 -4.16 3.41 4.80
CA GLU A 142 -5.54 2.92 4.79
C GLU A 142 -5.85 2.23 6.11
N ILE A 143 -7.07 2.48 6.62
CA ILE A 143 -7.61 1.90 7.84
C ILE A 143 -9.01 1.41 7.51
N ALA A 144 -9.30 0.14 7.80
CA ALA A 144 -10.64 -0.41 7.60
C ALA A 144 -11.01 -1.37 8.73
N TYR A 145 -12.29 -1.39 9.09
CA TYR A 145 -12.81 -2.22 10.18
C TYR A 145 -14.16 -2.80 9.80
N GLY A 146 -14.36 -4.09 10.09
CA GLY A 146 -15.69 -4.69 9.98
C GLY A 146 -15.70 -6.20 10.23
N MET A 147 -16.90 -6.76 10.28
CA MET A 147 -17.10 -8.22 10.39
C MET A 147 -17.23 -8.90 9.02
N ASP A 148 -17.99 -8.27 8.12
CA ASP A 148 -18.34 -8.81 6.81
C ASP A 148 -17.31 -8.48 5.72
N GLU A 149 -17.67 -8.64 4.45
CA GLU A 149 -16.81 -8.32 3.30
C GLU A 149 -16.71 -6.82 3.00
N GLU A 150 -17.78 -6.10 3.31
CA GLU A 150 -17.79 -4.65 3.27
C GLU A 150 -17.49 -4.15 4.69
N PRO A 151 -16.48 -3.30 4.89
CA PRO A 151 -16.15 -2.80 6.21
C PRO A 151 -17.22 -1.82 6.71
N ASP A 152 -17.47 -1.84 8.02
CA ASP A 152 -18.32 -0.89 8.74
C ASP A 152 -17.73 0.53 8.69
N ALA A 153 -16.40 0.63 8.68
CA ALA A 153 -15.68 1.89 8.51
C ALA A 153 -14.43 1.70 7.64
N ALA A 154 -14.18 2.69 6.79
CA ALA A 154 -12.99 2.76 5.94
C ALA A 154 -12.50 4.21 5.90
N ALA A 155 -11.19 4.40 6.01
CA ALA A 155 -10.55 5.70 5.96
C ALA A 155 -9.20 5.59 5.25
N SER A 156 -8.79 6.67 4.60
CA SER A 156 -7.45 6.83 4.04
C SER A 156 -6.88 8.16 4.49
N LEU A 157 -5.72 8.11 5.14
CA LEU A 157 -5.01 9.26 5.66
C LEU A 157 -3.78 9.55 4.79
N PRO A 158 -3.38 10.82 4.59
CA PRO A 158 -2.20 11.18 3.80
C PRO A 158 -0.90 10.92 4.58
N LEU A 159 -0.72 9.69 5.05
CA LEU A 159 0.35 9.24 5.94
C LEU A 159 1.20 8.12 5.31
N GLY A 160 1.34 8.11 3.99
CA GLY A 160 2.20 7.16 3.31
C GLY A 160 3.68 7.42 3.59
N ALA A 161 4.46 6.34 3.64
CA ALA A 161 5.87 6.39 4.03
C ALA A 161 6.70 7.32 3.10
N GLY A 162 6.51 7.20 1.79
CA GLY A 162 7.25 8.00 0.80
C GLY A 162 6.89 9.48 0.84
N ARG A 163 5.60 9.80 0.95
CA ARG A 163 5.11 11.18 1.11
C ARG A 163 5.73 11.84 2.34
N LEU A 164 5.65 11.17 3.49
CA LEU A 164 6.11 11.72 4.75
C LEU A 164 7.62 11.91 4.78
N THR A 165 8.40 10.97 4.23
CA THR A 165 9.85 11.16 4.10
C THR A 165 10.17 12.38 3.25
N ALA A 166 9.58 12.53 2.07
CA ALA A 166 9.87 13.65 1.17
C ALA A 166 9.52 15.02 1.79
N ALA A 167 8.40 15.09 2.51
CA ALA A 167 7.89 16.35 3.06
C ALA A 167 8.45 16.71 4.45
N TRP A 168 8.93 15.74 5.24
CA TRP A 168 9.27 15.96 6.65
C TRP A 168 10.68 15.52 7.05
N LEU A 169 11.39 14.74 6.24
CA LEU A 169 12.72 14.20 6.58
C LEU A 169 13.73 14.52 5.46
N PRO A 170 14.14 15.79 5.29
CA PRO A 170 14.97 16.20 4.15
C PRO A 170 16.44 15.82 4.26
N THR A 171 16.93 15.48 5.46
CA THR A 171 18.34 15.14 5.71
C THR A 171 18.54 13.64 5.91
N ASP A 172 19.77 13.15 5.67
CA ASP A 172 20.16 11.75 5.86
C ASP A 172 21.48 11.64 6.64
N PRO A 173 21.49 11.19 7.91
CA PRO A 173 20.31 10.81 8.69
C PRO A 173 19.39 12.01 9.01
N PRO A 174 18.09 11.76 9.33
CA PRO A 174 17.15 12.83 9.65
C PRO A 174 17.48 13.59 10.93
N ASP A 175 17.20 14.90 10.97
CA ASP A 175 17.33 15.71 12.18
C ASP A 175 16.34 15.21 13.28
N PRO A 176 16.79 15.04 14.54
CA PRO A 176 15.91 14.65 15.64
C PRO A 176 14.68 15.55 15.84
N ALA A 177 14.78 16.85 15.54
CA ALA A 177 13.66 17.79 15.60
C ALA A 177 12.60 17.50 14.54
N ASP A 178 13.03 17.14 13.33
CA ASP A 178 12.16 16.76 12.22
C ASP A 178 11.45 15.43 12.50
N VAL A 179 12.17 14.44 13.03
CA VAL A 179 11.59 13.16 13.48
C VAL A 179 10.53 13.39 14.55
N LYS A 180 10.80 14.26 15.54
CA LYS A 180 9.83 14.61 16.59
C LYS A 180 8.61 15.35 16.03
N ALA A 181 8.82 16.26 15.09
CA ALA A 181 7.74 16.99 14.43
C ALA A 181 6.84 16.04 13.61
N LEU A 182 7.45 15.14 12.81
CA LEU A 182 6.74 14.12 12.05
C LEU A 182 5.94 13.19 12.96
N ARG A 183 6.54 12.67 14.04
CA ARG A 183 5.82 11.83 15.01
C ARG A 183 4.57 12.53 15.56
N ARG A 184 4.68 13.81 15.93
CA ARG A 184 3.55 14.60 16.41
C ARG A 184 2.48 14.77 15.32
N HIS A 185 2.88 15.05 14.08
CA HIS A 185 1.97 15.18 12.95
C HIS A 185 1.20 13.88 12.71
N VAL A 186 1.90 12.76 12.58
CA VAL A 186 1.32 11.42 12.38
C VAL A 186 0.27 11.12 13.46
N ARG A 187 0.63 11.25 14.74
CA ARG A 187 -0.29 10.99 15.85
C ARG A 187 -1.51 11.90 15.82
N ALA A 188 -1.33 13.18 15.52
CA ALA A 188 -2.44 14.13 15.44
C ALA A 188 -3.38 13.84 14.27
N GLN A 189 -2.88 13.31 13.15
CA GLN A 189 -3.70 12.88 12.01
C GLN A 189 -4.54 11.65 12.38
N ILE A 190 -3.91 10.61 12.94
CA ILE A 190 -4.59 9.36 13.32
C ILE A 190 -5.62 9.59 14.44
N ALA A 191 -5.30 10.43 15.43
CA ALA A 191 -6.19 10.73 16.55
C ALA A 191 -7.53 11.35 16.15
N ARG A 192 -7.62 11.99 14.98
CA ARG A 192 -8.88 12.54 14.47
C ARG A 192 -9.83 11.48 13.95
N THR A 193 -9.31 10.33 13.55
CA THR A 193 -10.07 9.22 12.95
C THR A 193 -10.32 8.09 13.94
N VAL A 194 -9.41 7.86 14.89
CA VAL A 194 -9.49 6.72 15.83
C VAL A 194 -10.82 6.62 16.57
N GLY A 195 -11.43 7.76 16.93
CA GLY A 195 -12.69 7.80 17.66
C GLY A 195 -13.89 7.21 16.89
N GLU A 196 -13.87 7.25 15.56
CA GLU A 196 -14.91 6.64 14.72
C GLU A 196 -14.82 5.11 14.78
N PHE A 197 -13.60 4.58 14.71
CA PHE A 197 -13.32 3.15 14.74
C PHE A 197 -13.53 2.55 16.14
N SER A 198 -13.08 3.23 17.20
CA SER A 198 -13.24 2.73 18.58
C SER A 198 -14.69 2.52 18.99
N ARG A 199 -15.65 3.24 18.38
CA ARG A 199 -17.08 3.07 18.63
C ARG A 199 -17.65 1.75 18.09
N LEU A 200 -16.94 1.09 17.17
CA LEU A 200 -17.35 -0.20 16.58
C LEU A 200 -17.01 -1.41 17.49
N GLY A 201 -16.25 -1.14 18.57
CA GLY A 201 -15.81 -2.12 19.56
C GLY A 201 -14.39 -2.63 19.30
N ALA A 202 -13.90 -3.47 20.21
CA ALA A 202 -12.58 -4.07 20.05
C ALA A 202 -12.57 -5.04 18.85
N PRO A 203 -11.52 -5.01 18.00
CA PRO A 203 -11.33 -6.03 16.96
C PRO A 203 -10.97 -7.39 17.59
N ASP A 204 -11.45 -8.47 16.98
CA ASP A 204 -11.06 -9.85 17.32
C ASP A 204 -9.72 -10.23 16.66
N HIS A 205 -9.43 -9.64 15.50
CA HIS A 205 -8.18 -9.85 14.75
C HIS A 205 -7.69 -8.52 14.17
N ILE A 206 -6.41 -8.21 14.39
CA ILE A 206 -5.75 -7.02 13.83
C ILE A 206 -4.70 -7.45 12.80
N VAL A 207 -4.83 -6.90 11.59
CA VAL A 207 -4.05 -7.26 10.43
C VAL A 207 -3.37 -6.03 9.85
N ALA A 208 -2.14 -6.21 9.37
CA ALA A 208 -1.52 -5.24 8.47
C ALA A 208 -1.09 -5.86 7.15
N THR A 209 -1.05 -5.03 6.11
CA THR A 209 -0.58 -5.41 4.78
C THR A 209 0.40 -4.35 4.25
N SER A 210 0.70 -4.32 2.96
CA SER A 210 1.76 -3.50 2.34
C SER A 210 3.19 -4.03 2.55
N LYS A 211 4.13 -3.54 1.72
CA LYS A 211 5.56 -3.88 1.89
C LYS A 211 6.18 -3.18 3.11
N THR A 212 5.64 -2.04 3.54
CA THR A 212 6.17 -1.30 4.69
C THR A 212 6.03 -2.14 5.96
N PHE A 213 4.82 -2.63 6.26
CA PHE A 213 4.63 -3.52 7.41
C PHE A 213 5.38 -4.85 7.26
N LYS A 214 5.48 -5.42 6.04
CA LYS A 214 6.31 -6.63 5.79
C LYS A 214 7.79 -6.40 6.13
N GLN A 215 8.35 -5.24 5.76
CA GLN A 215 9.73 -4.87 6.07
C GLN A 215 9.92 -4.68 7.59
N LEU A 216 9.00 -3.97 8.25
CA LEU A 216 9.05 -3.75 9.69
C LEU A 216 8.91 -5.05 10.49
N ALA A 217 8.00 -5.95 10.10
CA ALA A 217 7.86 -7.27 10.70
C ALA A 217 9.15 -8.08 10.52
N ARG A 218 9.74 -8.07 9.32
CA ARG A 218 10.99 -8.78 9.05
C ARG A 218 12.15 -8.24 9.89
N LEU A 219 12.24 -6.92 10.02
CA LEU A 219 13.22 -6.24 10.88
C LEU A 219 13.02 -6.60 12.36
N ALA A 220 11.76 -6.73 12.79
CA ALA A 220 11.36 -7.15 14.14
C ALA A 220 11.47 -8.67 14.37
N GLY A 221 12.04 -9.43 13.44
CA GLY A 221 12.34 -10.86 13.63
C GLY A 221 11.38 -11.84 12.96
N ALA A 222 10.39 -11.38 12.19
CA ALA A 222 9.50 -12.28 11.45
C ALA A 222 10.25 -13.10 10.38
N ALA A 223 9.66 -14.25 9.99
CA ALA A 223 10.19 -15.14 8.97
C ALA A 223 10.36 -14.46 7.59
N ARG A 224 11.29 -14.94 6.77
CA ARG A 224 11.55 -14.38 5.43
C ARG A 224 10.38 -14.69 4.51
N SER A 225 10.12 -13.83 3.52
CA SER A 225 9.10 -14.10 2.50
C SER A 225 9.36 -15.41 1.74
N ALA A 226 10.63 -15.77 1.55
CA ALA A 226 11.05 -17.02 0.89
C ALA A 226 10.65 -18.30 1.65
N ASP A 227 10.33 -18.18 2.95
CA ASP A 227 9.93 -19.34 3.77
C ASP A 227 8.47 -19.78 3.46
N GLY A 228 7.74 -19.02 2.64
CA GLY A 228 6.44 -19.41 2.08
C GLY A 228 5.31 -18.41 2.35
N LEU A 229 4.28 -18.45 1.50
CA LEU A 229 3.12 -17.54 1.55
C LEU A 229 2.30 -17.71 2.83
N TYR A 230 2.12 -18.95 3.28
CA TYR A 230 1.26 -19.31 4.43
C TYR A 230 1.98 -19.28 5.78
N VAL A 231 3.26 -18.92 5.82
CA VAL A 231 3.98 -18.74 7.08
C VAL A 231 3.42 -17.49 7.78
N GLN A 232 2.89 -17.68 8.99
CA GLN A 232 2.40 -16.58 9.80
C GLN A 232 3.55 -15.65 10.20
N ARG A 233 3.28 -14.36 10.15
CA ARG A 233 4.25 -13.30 10.44
C ARG A 233 3.54 -12.23 11.24
N GLU A 234 4.20 -11.76 12.28
CA GLU A 234 3.64 -10.77 13.19
C GLU A 234 4.60 -9.59 13.35
N LEU A 235 4.03 -8.45 13.73
CA LEU A 235 4.78 -7.29 14.20
C LEU A 235 4.27 -6.92 15.59
N LYS A 236 5.18 -6.86 16.56
CA LYS A 236 4.90 -6.39 17.92
C LYS A 236 5.24 -4.91 18.03
N ARG A 237 4.35 -4.13 18.65
CA ARG A 237 4.55 -2.69 18.84
C ARG A 237 5.84 -2.40 19.61
N LYS A 238 6.10 -3.15 20.67
CA LYS A 238 7.34 -3.04 21.46
C LYS A 238 8.61 -3.21 20.61
N SER A 239 8.64 -4.20 19.72
CA SER A 239 9.78 -4.40 18.83
C SER A 239 9.96 -3.21 17.87
N LEU A 240 8.86 -2.61 17.42
CA LEU A 240 8.92 -1.40 16.60
C LEU A 240 9.43 -0.19 17.40
N GLU A 241 8.95 0.01 18.63
CA GLU A 241 9.42 1.04 19.57
C GLU A 241 10.93 0.94 19.82
N ASP A 242 11.49 -0.28 19.92
CA ASP A 242 12.93 -0.52 20.06
C ASP A 242 13.73 -0.19 18.78
N TRP A 243 13.12 -0.40 17.61
CA TRP A 243 13.76 -0.15 16.30
C TRP A 243 13.72 1.31 15.87
N VAL A 244 12.67 2.06 16.21
CA VAL A 244 12.49 3.45 15.73
C VAL A 244 13.68 4.36 16.08
N PRO A 245 14.24 4.37 17.31
CA PRO A 245 15.43 5.17 17.64
C PRO A 245 16.66 4.77 16.82
N GLN A 246 16.85 3.48 16.56
CA GLN A 246 17.98 2.97 15.77
C GLN A 246 17.84 3.41 14.31
N LEU A 247 16.64 3.24 13.75
CA LEU A 247 16.32 3.74 12.42
C LEU A 247 16.54 5.25 12.35
N ALA A 248 16.17 6.04 13.36
CA ALA A 248 16.40 7.49 13.33
C ALA A 248 17.88 7.88 13.24
N ALA A 249 18.78 7.07 13.79
CA ALA A 249 20.23 7.31 13.76
C ALA A 249 20.93 6.83 12.49
N MET A 250 20.27 6.01 11.66
CA MET A 250 20.86 5.42 10.45
C MET A 250 20.66 6.30 9.21
N THR A 251 21.67 6.31 8.35
CA THR A 251 21.57 6.76 6.96
C THR A 251 20.66 5.84 6.14
N THR A 252 20.21 6.29 4.98
CA THR A 252 19.48 5.47 4.00
C THR A 252 20.29 4.26 3.57
N GLN A 253 21.61 4.43 3.41
CA GLN A 253 22.52 3.35 3.05
C GLN A 253 22.54 2.26 4.13
N GLU A 254 22.75 2.62 5.39
CA GLU A 254 22.76 1.66 6.51
C GLU A 254 21.41 0.95 6.66
N ARG A 255 20.29 1.66 6.47
CA ARG A 255 18.96 1.02 6.47
C ARG A 255 18.80 -0.01 5.36
N SER A 256 19.42 0.20 4.19
CA SER A 256 19.31 -0.71 3.05
C SER A 256 20.00 -2.06 3.29
N GLU A 257 20.93 -2.10 4.24
CA GLU A 257 21.66 -3.31 4.64
C GLU A 257 20.89 -4.14 5.68
N LEU A 258 19.80 -3.59 6.24
CA LEU A 258 18.99 -4.28 7.23
C LEU A 258 18.20 -5.45 6.62
N PRO A 259 17.99 -6.54 7.38
CA PRO A 259 17.28 -7.72 6.90
C PRO A 259 15.88 -7.40 6.36
N GLY A 260 15.64 -7.76 5.10
CA GLY A 260 14.35 -7.61 4.46
C GLY A 260 14.02 -6.19 3.99
N VAL A 261 14.92 -5.23 4.15
CA VAL A 261 14.73 -3.87 3.64
C VAL A 261 15.17 -3.82 2.18
N SER A 262 14.26 -3.44 1.28
CA SER A 262 14.63 -3.21 -0.12
C SER A 262 15.28 -1.85 -0.29
N GLU A 263 16.34 -1.75 -1.08
CA GLU A 263 17.08 -0.51 -1.38
C GLU A 263 16.14 0.66 -1.75
N GLY A 264 15.24 0.47 -2.72
CA GLY A 264 14.27 1.50 -3.14
C GLY A 264 13.24 1.92 -2.07
N ARG A 265 13.23 1.29 -0.89
CA ARG A 265 12.39 1.66 0.25
C ARG A 265 13.17 2.00 1.52
N ALA A 266 14.50 1.91 1.51
CA ALA A 266 15.31 2.16 2.69
C ALA A 266 15.09 3.58 3.25
N GLY A 267 15.07 4.60 2.38
CA GLY A 267 14.88 6.00 2.79
C GLY A 267 13.50 6.30 3.38
N GLN A 268 12.47 5.55 3.00
CA GLN A 268 11.11 5.74 3.54
C GLN A 268 10.80 4.89 4.78
N LEU A 269 11.74 4.05 5.23
CA LEU A 269 11.49 3.11 6.32
C LEU A 269 11.20 3.80 7.66
N LEU A 270 11.88 4.91 7.99
CA LEU A 270 11.64 5.63 9.25
C LEU A 270 10.22 6.19 9.34
N ALA A 271 9.79 6.89 8.28
CA ALA A 271 8.46 7.48 8.25
C ALA A 271 7.38 6.39 8.35
N GLY A 272 7.57 5.28 7.61
CA GLY A 272 6.71 4.10 7.74
C GLY A 272 6.67 3.53 9.16
N ALA A 273 7.81 3.46 9.85
CA ALA A 273 7.90 3.00 11.23
C ALA A 273 7.16 3.93 12.20
N LEU A 274 7.28 5.25 12.05
CA LEU A 274 6.55 6.22 12.87
C LEU A 274 5.03 6.15 12.66
N VAL A 275 4.58 5.89 11.43
CA VAL A 275 3.16 5.69 11.11
C VAL A 275 2.63 4.39 11.72
N ALA A 276 3.37 3.29 11.57
CA ALA A 276 3.01 2.02 12.18
C ALA A 276 2.99 2.12 13.72
N GLU A 277 4.00 2.74 14.34
CA GLU A 277 4.08 2.99 15.79
C GLU A 277 2.86 3.80 16.26
N GLY A 278 2.57 4.92 15.59
CA GLY A 278 1.45 5.79 15.93
C GLY A 278 0.08 5.12 15.76
N ALA A 279 -0.10 4.34 14.69
CA ALA A 279 -1.33 3.60 14.46
C ALA A 279 -1.51 2.49 15.51
N MET A 280 -0.48 1.68 15.75
CA MET A 280 -0.55 0.61 16.74
C MET A 280 -0.81 1.15 18.16
N ASP A 281 -0.18 2.26 18.55
CA ASP A 281 -0.43 2.88 19.85
C ASP A 281 -1.86 3.41 19.98
N LEU A 282 -2.32 4.24 19.04
CA LEU A 282 -3.61 4.90 19.14
C LEU A 282 -4.80 3.93 19.01
N PHE A 283 -4.66 2.86 18.23
CA PHE A 283 -5.66 1.79 18.13
C PHE A 283 -5.55 0.74 19.26
N GLY A 284 -4.59 0.87 20.18
CA GLY A 284 -4.41 -0.08 21.29
C GLY A 284 -3.93 -1.47 20.84
N VAL A 285 -3.19 -1.54 19.73
CA VAL A 285 -2.69 -2.77 19.12
C VAL A 285 -1.30 -3.10 19.66
N GLU A 286 -1.18 -4.20 20.39
CA GLU A 286 0.13 -4.69 20.85
C GLU A 286 0.85 -5.52 19.78
N THR A 287 0.09 -6.33 19.04
CA THR A 287 0.59 -7.22 17.98
C THR A 287 -0.40 -7.22 16.82
N LEU A 288 0.11 -7.27 15.60
CA LEU A 288 -0.68 -7.46 14.38
C LEU A 288 -0.11 -8.59 13.52
N GLU A 289 -0.99 -9.28 12.79
CA GLU A 289 -0.61 -10.30 11.82
C GLU A 289 -0.43 -9.69 10.42
N ILE A 290 0.58 -10.16 9.68
CA ILE A 290 0.87 -9.68 8.32
C ILE A 290 0.07 -10.49 7.30
N CYS A 291 -0.88 -9.83 6.64
CA CYS A 291 -1.58 -10.39 5.50
C CYS A 291 -0.69 -10.36 4.25
N PRO A 292 -0.58 -11.47 3.51
CA PRO A 292 0.15 -11.47 2.25
C PRO A 292 -0.58 -10.70 1.15
N TRP A 293 -1.91 -10.65 1.19
CA TRP A 293 -2.78 -9.97 0.22
C TRP A 293 -3.03 -8.52 0.60
N ALA A 294 -3.26 -7.68 -0.42
CA ALA A 294 -3.48 -6.24 -0.29
C ALA A 294 -4.51 -5.77 -1.35
N LEU A 295 -4.46 -4.48 -1.69
CA LEU A 295 -5.31 -3.83 -2.68
C LEU A 295 -5.51 -4.62 -3.98
N ARG A 296 -4.44 -5.11 -4.60
CA ARG A 296 -4.52 -5.80 -5.91
C ARG A 296 -5.35 -7.07 -5.81
N GLU A 297 -5.12 -7.90 -4.80
CA GLU A 297 -5.92 -9.10 -4.57
C GLU A 297 -7.38 -8.75 -4.28
N GLY A 298 -7.65 -7.62 -3.59
CA GLY A 298 -9.00 -7.10 -3.40
C GLY A 298 -9.71 -6.71 -4.70
N VAL A 299 -9.00 -6.03 -5.61
CA VAL A 299 -9.50 -5.70 -6.95
C VAL A 299 -9.82 -6.96 -7.75
N ILE A 300 -8.93 -7.96 -7.70
CA ILE A 300 -9.13 -9.25 -8.38
C ILE A 300 -10.38 -9.93 -7.81
N LEU A 301 -10.46 -10.10 -6.49
CA LEU A 301 -11.59 -10.75 -5.82
C LEU A 301 -12.92 -10.07 -6.18
N ARG A 302 -12.96 -8.73 -6.12
CA ARG A 302 -14.16 -7.98 -6.51
C ARG A 302 -14.56 -8.24 -7.95
N LYS A 303 -13.61 -8.33 -8.89
CA LYS A 303 -13.91 -8.71 -10.28
C LYS A 303 -14.42 -10.15 -10.38
N LEU A 304 -13.78 -11.10 -9.67
CA LEU A 304 -14.15 -12.51 -9.69
C LEU A 304 -15.60 -12.73 -9.24
N ASP A 305 -16.08 -11.98 -8.24
CA ASP A 305 -17.46 -12.06 -7.76
C ASP A 305 -18.50 -11.63 -8.82
N HIS A 306 -18.09 -10.84 -9.81
CA HIS A 306 -18.96 -10.37 -10.91
C HIS A 306 -18.79 -11.18 -12.20
N LEU A 307 -17.91 -12.19 -12.22
CA LEU A 307 -17.81 -13.07 -13.37
C LEU A 307 -19.06 -13.95 -13.45
N PRO A 308 -19.65 -14.13 -14.64
CA PRO A 308 -20.76 -15.06 -14.80
C PRO A 308 -20.31 -16.48 -14.39
N ALA A 309 -21.17 -17.18 -13.65
CA ALA A 309 -20.99 -18.60 -13.43
C ALA A 309 -21.07 -19.29 -14.79
N SER A 310 -19.97 -19.92 -15.19
CA SER A 310 -19.87 -20.74 -16.40
C SER A 310 -20.74 -21.99 -16.30
#